data_AF-A0A7W3X833-F1
#
_entry.id   AF-A0A7W3X833-F1
#
_cell.length_a   1.000
_cell.length_b   1.000
_cell.length_c   1.000
_cell.angle_alpha   90.00
_cell.angle_beta   90.00
_cell.angle_gamma   90.00
#
_symmetry.space_group_name_H-M   'P 1'
#
loop_
_entity.id
_entity.type
_entity.pdbx_description
1 polymer ?
#
loop_
_entity_poly.entity_id
_entity_poly.type
_entity_poly.pdbx_seq_one_letter_code
_entity_poly.pdbx_strand_id
1 'polypeptide(L)'
;MTHHDPLNEVKSLFTLLQSEVKTLSTKSMLEHINNACVIIHKNGGRVAIAPVVSMLNSSGVKISKRTIYNKKDGPYRRLIDAWINISNKTTIKGSFKGNIKAENELQLITDDELKTISNHVLRYKLSLITGQIKGLQNQLNTARSLKEMPLLSSTTTDSHQLDHQIQNNMRLNAYDIDVLKDFIKQSKSKKISFDEDESLVAAQAITRHEVLSQPGLKDIIERIIKSFTPPES
;
A
#
# COMPACT_ATOMS: atom_id res chain seq x y z
N MET A 1 40.20 36.08 -13.40
CA MET A 1 39.60 35.21 -12.37
C MET A 1 38.53 34.36 -13.05
N THR A 2 38.84 33.11 -13.37
CA THR A 2 37.95 32.21 -14.11
C THR A 2 36.79 31.81 -13.21
N HIS A 3 35.55 32.14 -13.63
CA HIS A 3 34.33 31.59 -13.03
C HIS A 3 34.41 30.05 -13.05
N HIS A 4 34.72 29.46 -11.91
CA HIS A 4 34.78 28.02 -11.74
C HIS A 4 33.36 27.52 -11.59
N ASP A 5 32.69 27.20 -12.70
CA ASP A 5 31.35 26.62 -12.68
C ASP A 5 31.44 25.19 -12.13
N PRO A 6 30.98 24.93 -10.90
CA PRO A 6 31.11 23.61 -10.27
C PRO A 6 30.42 22.53 -11.10
N LEU A 7 29.38 22.86 -11.87
CA LEU A 7 28.67 21.90 -12.72
C LEU A 7 29.54 21.38 -13.88
N ASN A 8 30.46 22.18 -14.39
CA ASN A 8 31.36 21.76 -15.46
C ASN A 8 32.44 20.80 -14.95
N GLU A 9 32.86 20.91 -13.70
CA GLU A 9 33.78 19.99 -13.05
C GLU A 9 33.19 18.57 -13.00
N VAL A 10 31.93 18.42 -12.55
CA VAL A 10 31.26 17.11 -12.53
C VAL A 10 30.95 16.56 -13.92
N LYS A 11 30.62 17.42 -14.89
CA LYS A 11 30.48 16.97 -16.29
C LYS A 11 31.79 16.39 -16.81
N SER A 12 32.92 17.04 -16.56
CA SER A 12 34.24 16.55 -16.97
C SER A 12 34.62 15.23 -16.27
N LEU A 13 34.29 15.10 -14.98
CA LEU A 13 34.50 13.87 -14.23
C LEU A 13 33.65 12.73 -14.80
N PHE A 14 32.40 13.01 -15.16
CA PHE A 14 31.49 12.02 -15.74
C PHE A 14 32.02 11.49 -17.09
N THR A 15 32.46 12.37 -18.00
CA THR A 15 33.06 11.95 -19.28
C THR A 15 34.34 11.15 -19.07
N LEU A 16 35.18 11.56 -18.12
CA LEU A 16 36.39 10.81 -17.76
C LEU A 16 36.06 9.41 -17.24
N LEU A 17 35.12 9.29 -16.29
CA LEU A 17 34.68 7.99 -15.76
C LEU A 17 34.02 7.10 -16.84
N GLN A 18 33.27 7.69 -17.78
CA GLN A 18 32.73 6.93 -18.92
C GLN A 18 33.81 6.39 -19.85
N SER A 19 34.95 7.09 -19.97
CA SER A 19 36.09 6.66 -20.79
C SER A 19 36.96 5.61 -20.08
N GLU A 20 37.13 5.69 -18.77
CA GLU A 20 37.91 4.74 -17.95
C GLU A 20 37.23 3.37 -17.81
N VAL A 21 35.90 3.36 -17.81
CA VAL A 21 35.12 2.14 -17.59
C VAL A 21 35.02 1.31 -18.87
N LYS A 22 35.46 0.05 -18.79
CA LYS A 22 35.44 -0.89 -19.93
C LYS A 22 34.07 -1.53 -20.19
N THR A 23 33.28 -1.75 -19.13
CA THR A 23 32.04 -2.55 -19.23
C THR A 23 30.82 -1.68 -19.53
N LEU A 24 30.02 -2.06 -20.54
CA LEU A 24 28.80 -1.34 -20.93
C LEU A 24 27.78 -1.21 -19.79
N SER A 25 27.60 -2.25 -18.98
CA SER A 25 26.70 -2.24 -17.82
C SER A 25 27.11 -1.19 -16.78
N THR A 26 28.41 -0.97 -16.60
CA THR A 26 28.95 -0.02 -15.65
C THR A 26 28.84 1.42 -16.19
N LYS A 27 28.96 1.61 -17.51
CA LYS A 27 28.65 2.89 -18.19
C LYS A 27 27.18 3.28 -18.05
N SER A 28 26.27 2.34 -18.33
CA SER A 28 24.83 2.57 -18.18
C SER A 28 24.47 2.88 -16.72
N MET A 29 25.05 2.18 -15.75
CA MET A 29 24.83 2.49 -14.33
C MET A 29 25.38 3.87 -13.94
N LEU A 30 26.54 4.29 -14.46
CA LEU A 30 27.05 5.65 -14.26
C LEU A 30 26.11 6.71 -14.82
N GLU A 31 25.51 6.47 -15.98
CA GLU A 31 24.54 7.37 -16.59
C GLU A 31 23.27 7.50 -15.73
N HIS A 32 22.72 6.37 -15.26
CA HIS A 32 21.59 6.38 -14.35
C HIS A 32 21.90 7.13 -13.06
N ILE A 33 23.08 6.90 -12.46
CA ILE A 33 23.53 7.63 -11.26
C ILE A 33 23.66 9.13 -11.55
N ASN A 34 24.26 9.50 -12.67
CA ASN A 34 24.43 10.90 -13.04
C ASN A 34 23.07 11.60 -13.22
N ASN A 35 22.17 10.99 -13.98
CA ASN A 35 20.81 11.48 -14.17
C ASN A 35 20.09 11.62 -12.83
N ALA A 36 20.28 10.65 -11.93
CA ALA A 36 19.70 10.70 -10.60
C ALA A 36 20.22 11.89 -9.78
N CYS A 37 21.54 12.10 -9.76
CA CYS A 37 22.13 13.25 -9.07
C CYS A 37 21.68 14.59 -9.68
N VAL A 38 21.59 14.69 -11.01
CA VAL A 38 21.09 15.89 -11.72
C VAL A 38 19.67 16.22 -11.29
N ILE A 39 18.77 15.23 -11.25
CA ILE A 39 17.36 15.44 -10.87
C ILE A 39 17.26 15.89 -9.40
N ILE A 40 17.96 15.19 -8.50
CA ILE A 40 17.98 15.55 -7.07
C ILE A 40 18.49 16.98 -6.89
N HIS A 41 19.57 17.32 -7.59
CA HIS A 41 20.16 18.65 -7.53
C HIS A 41 19.21 19.71 -8.11
N LYS A 42 18.66 19.52 -9.32
CA LYS A 42 17.71 20.45 -9.94
C LYS A 42 16.48 20.72 -9.09
N ASN A 43 16.01 19.70 -8.36
CA ASN A 43 14.86 19.80 -7.47
C ASN A 43 15.20 20.46 -6.11
N GLY A 44 16.41 21.01 -5.93
CA GLY A 44 16.84 21.68 -4.70
C GLY A 44 17.14 20.71 -3.54
N GLY A 45 17.21 19.41 -3.82
CA GLY A 45 17.59 18.39 -2.85
C GLY A 45 19.11 18.30 -2.67
N ARG A 46 19.55 17.91 -1.47
CA ARG A 46 20.95 17.57 -1.22
C ARG A 46 21.26 16.20 -1.80
N VAL A 47 22.27 16.11 -2.65
CA VAL A 47 22.68 14.82 -3.21
C VAL A 47 23.35 14.04 -2.08
N ALA A 48 22.91 12.81 -1.88
CA ALA A 48 23.54 11.85 -0.97
C ALA A 48 23.27 10.42 -1.49
N ILE A 49 24.06 9.46 -1.02
CA ILE A 49 24.00 8.07 -1.51
C ILE A 49 22.63 7.44 -1.26
N ALA A 50 22.03 7.67 -0.09
CA ALA A 50 20.73 7.10 0.23
C ALA A 50 19.59 7.63 -0.68
N PRO A 51 19.44 8.95 -0.89
CA PRO A 51 18.51 9.50 -1.89
C PRO A 51 18.75 8.98 -3.31
N VAL A 52 20.01 8.92 -3.76
CA VAL A 52 20.35 8.41 -5.11
C VAL A 52 19.93 6.95 -5.27
N VAL A 53 20.23 6.09 -4.30
CA VAL A 53 19.82 4.68 -4.31
C VAL A 53 18.29 4.53 -4.30
N SER A 54 17.60 5.34 -3.49
CA SER A 54 16.13 5.33 -3.44
C SER A 54 15.53 5.66 -4.81
N MET A 55 16.05 6.69 -5.46
CA MET A 55 15.54 7.14 -6.75
C MET A 55 15.87 6.17 -7.90
N LEU A 56 17.02 5.51 -7.85
CA LEU A 56 17.35 4.46 -8.82
C LEU A 56 16.42 3.25 -8.67
N ASN A 57 16.12 2.86 -7.44
CA ASN A 57 15.20 1.76 -7.19
C ASN A 57 13.77 2.11 -7.63
N SER A 58 13.32 3.36 -7.45
CA SER A 58 12.00 3.79 -7.94
C SER A 58 11.94 3.91 -9.47
N SER A 59 13.06 4.16 -10.15
CA SER A 59 13.17 4.12 -11.60
C SER A 59 13.39 2.71 -12.17
N GLY A 60 13.31 1.65 -11.35
CA GLY A 60 13.47 0.25 -11.77
C GLY A 60 14.92 -0.25 -11.84
N VAL A 61 15.92 0.57 -11.50
CA VAL A 61 17.34 0.20 -11.50
C VAL A 61 17.72 -0.31 -10.11
N LYS A 62 17.79 -1.64 -9.95
CA LYS A 62 18.13 -2.28 -8.67
C LYS A 62 19.59 -2.06 -8.30
N ILE A 63 19.84 -1.24 -7.27
CA ILE A 63 21.17 -1.05 -6.70
C ILE A 63 21.10 -0.99 -5.17
N SER A 64 22.09 -1.59 -4.52
CA SER A 64 22.20 -1.53 -3.06
C SER A 64 23.21 -0.46 -2.64
N LYS A 65 23.01 0.13 -1.46
CA LYS A 65 24.02 0.99 -0.81
C LYS A 65 25.37 0.26 -0.71
N ARG A 66 25.35 -1.03 -0.40
CA ARG A 66 26.53 -1.89 -0.27
C ARG A 66 27.34 -1.95 -1.58
N THR A 67 26.68 -1.97 -2.73
CA THR A 67 27.35 -1.95 -4.05
C THR A 67 28.18 -0.68 -4.25
N ILE A 68 27.71 0.45 -3.72
CA ILE A 68 28.42 1.74 -3.78
C ILE A 68 29.50 1.81 -2.70
N TYR A 69 29.23 1.36 -1.47
CA TYR A 69 30.20 1.41 -0.36
C TYR A 69 31.35 0.40 -0.47
N ASN A 70 31.12 -0.79 -1.05
CA ASN A 70 32.13 -1.85 -1.14
C ASN A 70 33.35 -1.43 -1.96
N LYS A 71 33.18 -0.52 -2.92
CA LYS A 71 34.28 0.06 -3.71
C LYS A 71 34.43 1.53 -3.35
N LYS A 72 35.15 1.80 -2.25
CA LYS A 72 35.40 3.16 -1.76
C LYS A 72 36.01 4.08 -2.83
N ASP A 73 36.80 3.53 -3.75
CA ASP A 73 37.37 4.26 -4.89
C ASP A 73 36.73 3.84 -6.24
N GLY A 74 35.51 3.31 -6.18
CA GLY A 74 34.78 2.89 -7.36
C GLY A 74 34.27 4.10 -8.17
N PRO A 75 34.05 3.93 -9.49
CA PRO A 75 33.60 5.02 -10.36
C PRO A 75 32.24 5.61 -9.90
N TYR A 76 31.35 4.77 -9.37
CA TYR A 76 30.07 5.21 -8.82
C TYR A 76 30.23 6.12 -7.60
N ARG A 77 31.19 5.79 -6.71
CA ARG A 77 31.42 6.54 -5.48
C ARG A 77 32.05 7.90 -5.78
N ARG A 78 33.06 7.92 -6.66
CA ARG A 78 33.71 9.16 -7.14
C ARG A 78 32.70 10.14 -7.73
N LEU A 79 31.78 9.65 -8.57
CA LEU A 79 30.74 10.49 -9.16
C LEU A 79 29.78 11.06 -8.11
N ILE A 80 29.30 10.23 -7.17
CA ILE A 80 28.35 10.68 -6.14
C ILE A 80 29.03 11.67 -5.18
N ASP A 81 30.28 11.44 -4.78
CA ASP A 81 31.02 12.35 -3.90
C ASP A 81 31.26 13.71 -4.56
N ALA A 82 31.56 13.74 -5.87
CA ALA A 82 31.68 14.99 -6.60
C ALA A 82 30.34 15.75 -6.63
N TRP A 83 29.23 15.05 -6.86
CA TRP A 83 27.89 15.65 -6.76
C TRP A 83 27.52 16.12 -5.34
N ILE A 84 27.92 15.38 -4.30
CA ILE A 84 27.77 15.80 -2.89
C ILE A 84 28.50 17.13 -2.68
N ASN A 85 29.75 17.23 -3.13
CA ASN A 85 30.56 18.44 -3.01
C ASN A 85 29.93 19.65 -3.70
N ILE A 86 29.39 19.48 -4.90
CA ILE A 86 28.64 20.54 -5.59
C ILE A 86 27.40 20.92 -4.79
N SER A 87 26.58 19.94 -4.40
CA SER A 87 25.30 20.18 -3.72
C SER A 87 25.47 20.89 -2.38
N ASN A 88 26.62 20.70 -1.71
CA ASN A 88 26.97 21.41 -0.48
C ASN A 88 27.40 22.87 -0.73
N LYS A 89 28.04 23.14 -1.88
CA LYS A 89 28.51 24.49 -2.26
C LYS A 89 27.43 25.34 -2.92
N THR A 90 26.45 24.71 -3.56
CA THR A 90 25.39 25.41 -4.31
C THR A 90 24.11 25.49 -3.48
N THR A 91 23.82 26.68 -2.96
CA THR A 91 22.55 26.94 -2.27
C THR A 91 21.47 27.20 -3.32
N ILE A 92 20.75 26.16 -3.73
CA ILE A 92 19.61 26.32 -4.64
C ILE A 92 18.47 26.98 -3.87
N LYS A 93 18.13 28.22 -4.29
CA LYS A 93 16.91 28.91 -3.84
C LYS A 93 15.71 28.08 -4.32
N GLY A 94 15.06 27.40 -3.39
CA GLY A 94 14.02 26.40 -3.68
C GLY A 94 14.14 25.11 -2.88
N SER A 95 15.17 24.98 -2.03
CA SER A 95 15.28 23.90 -1.05
C SER A 95 13.97 23.74 -0.28
N PHE A 96 13.26 22.65 -0.55
CA PHE A 96 12.29 22.08 0.38
C PHE A 96 13.09 21.77 1.66
N LYS A 97 12.98 22.66 2.64
CA LYS A 97 13.58 22.53 3.98
C LYS A 97 12.78 21.59 4.88
N GLY A 98 11.88 20.78 4.32
CA GLY A 98 11.27 19.70 5.05
C GLY A 98 12.29 18.60 5.26
N ASN A 99 12.72 18.41 6.51
CA ASN A 99 13.25 17.12 6.94
C ASN A 99 12.21 16.08 6.51
N ILE A 100 12.57 15.17 5.61
CA ILE A 100 11.77 13.97 5.35
C ILE A 100 11.93 13.13 6.63
N LYS A 101 11.12 13.44 7.65
CA LYS A 101 10.96 12.58 8.80
C LYS A 101 10.29 11.32 8.26
N ALA A 102 11.05 10.23 8.28
CA ALA A 102 10.59 8.91 7.88
C ALA A 102 9.67 8.32 8.96
N GLU A 103 8.57 8.99 9.27
CA GLU A 103 7.54 8.47 10.18
C GLU A 103 6.17 8.85 9.62
N ASN A 104 5.58 7.92 8.85
CA ASN A 104 4.16 7.69 8.59
C ASN A 104 3.22 8.81 8.14
N GLU A 105 3.66 10.06 8.03
CA GLU A 105 2.88 11.13 7.44
C GLU A 105 3.26 11.28 5.97
N LEU A 106 2.32 10.93 5.09
CA LEU A 106 2.34 11.40 3.71
C LEU A 106 2.56 12.92 3.74
N GLN A 107 3.75 13.37 3.37
CA GLN A 107 4.06 14.79 3.20
C GLN A 107 3.26 15.28 1.98
N LEU A 108 2.01 15.68 2.23
CA LEU A 108 1.21 16.35 1.21
C LEU A 108 1.80 17.72 0.93
N ILE A 109 1.74 18.10 -0.35
CA ILE A 109 2.08 19.43 -0.82
C ILE A 109 1.17 20.43 -0.10
N THR A 110 1.78 21.40 0.58
CA THR A 110 1.04 22.45 1.28
C THR A 110 0.45 23.46 0.30
N ASP A 111 -0.59 24.17 0.71
CA ASP A 111 -1.26 25.14 -0.18
C ASP A 111 -0.31 26.29 -0.58
N ASP A 112 0.70 26.59 0.25
CA ASP A 112 1.75 27.57 -0.07
C ASP A 112 2.76 27.04 -1.09
N GLU A 113 3.10 25.75 -1.05
CA GLU A 113 3.92 25.11 -2.08
C GLU A 113 3.16 25.01 -3.42
N LEU A 114 1.85 24.79 -3.36
CA LEU A 114 1.01 24.77 -4.55
C LEU A 114 1.01 26.14 -5.28
N LYS A 115 1.09 27.25 -4.53
CA LYS A 115 1.18 28.61 -5.10
C LYS A 115 2.50 28.87 -5.83
N THR A 116 3.58 28.17 -5.48
CA THR A 116 4.88 28.30 -6.16
C THR A 116 4.88 27.70 -7.57
N ILE A 117 3.87 26.88 -7.91
CA ILE A 117 3.71 26.30 -9.25
C ILE A 117 3.20 27.38 -10.21
N SER A 118 4.07 27.75 -11.15
CA SER A 118 3.82 28.81 -12.14
C SER A 118 2.72 28.44 -13.14
N ASN A 119 2.64 27.16 -13.52
CA ASN A 119 1.65 26.69 -14.48
C ASN A 119 0.29 26.48 -13.81
N HIS A 120 -0.70 27.27 -14.22
CA HIS A 120 -2.05 27.27 -13.65
C HIS A 120 -2.78 25.93 -13.79
N VAL A 121 -2.64 25.25 -14.94
CA VAL A 121 -3.29 23.96 -15.21
C VAL A 121 -2.70 22.86 -14.33
N LEU A 122 -1.37 22.84 -14.19
CA LEU A 122 -0.69 21.89 -13.30
C LEU A 122 -1.05 22.15 -11.84
N ARG A 123 -1.08 23.41 -11.42
CA ARG A 123 -1.49 23.81 -10.07
C ARG A 123 -2.92 23.34 -9.75
N TYR A 124 -3.84 23.51 -10.68
CA TYR A 124 -5.22 23.05 -10.52
C TYR A 124 -5.31 21.51 -10.40
N LYS A 125 -4.65 20.77 -11.30
CA LYS A 125 -4.62 19.29 -11.24
C LYS A 125 -4.02 18.80 -9.93
N LEU A 126 -2.94 19.42 -9.47
CA LEU A 126 -2.29 19.04 -8.22
C LEU A 126 -3.15 19.40 -7.01
N SER A 127 -3.88 20.52 -7.06
CA SER A 127 -4.88 20.90 -6.05
C SER A 127 -5.95 19.82 -5.89
N LEU A 128 -6.49 19.32 -7.01
CA LEU A 128 -7.48 18.24 -6.99
C LEU A 128 -6.93 16.97 -6.35
N ILE A 129 -5.72 16.55 -6.75
CA ILE A 129 -5.06 15.35 -6.19
C ILE A 129 -4.81 15.52 -4.70
N THR A 130 -4.29 16.67 -4.27
CA THR A 130 -4.08 16.99 -2.85
C THR A 130 -5.39 16.94 -2.07
N GLY A 131 -6.49 17.47 -2.63
CA GLY A 131 -7.82 17.39 -2.03
C GLY A 131 -8.32 15.96 -1.87
N GLN A 132 -8.14 15.12 -2.89
CA GLN A 132 -8.49 13.70 -2.84
C GLN A 132 -7.71 12.95 -1.76
N ILE A 133 -6.39 13.19 -1.67
CA ILE A 133 -5.55 12.55 -0.65
C ILE A 133 -5.97 13.00 0.76
N LYS A 134 -6.24 14.30 0.98
CA LYS A 134 -6.79 14.78 2.26
C LYS A 134 -8.11 14.10 2.62
N GLY A 135 -9.00 13.93 1.63
CA GLY A 135 -10.27 13.21 1.81
C GLY A 135 -10.07 11.75 2.23
N LEU A 136 -9.16 11.03 1.55
CA LEU A 136 -8.81 9.65 1.88
C LEU A 136 -8.17 9.53 3.27
N GLN A 137 -7.29 10.46 3.65
CA GLN A 137 -6.74 10.51 5.00
C GLN A 137 -7.83 10.72 6.05
N ASN A 138 -8.80 11.60 5.78
CA ASN A 138 -9.92 11.82 6.70
C ASN A 138 -10.76 10.55 6.84
N GLN A 139 -11.09 9.87 5.74
CA GLN A 139 -11.80 8.58 5.77
C GLN A 139 -11.02 7.51 6.54
N LEU A 140 -9.71 7.44 6.35
CA LEU A 140 -8.84 6.52 7.07
C LEU A 140 -8.77 6.84 8.56
N ASN A 141 -8.71 8.12 8.93
CA ASN A 141 -8.77 8.57 10.31
C ASN A 141 -10.15 8.29 10.94
N THR A 142 -11.24 8.45 10.19
CA THR A 142 -12.59 8.04 10.62
C THR A 142 -12.65 6.53 10.85
N ALA A 143 -12.11 5.72 9.94
CA ALA A 143 -12.07 4.27 10.09
C ALA A 143 -11.23 3.82 11.30
N ARG A 144 -10.09 4.49 11.54
CA ARG A 144 -9.30 4.29 12.76
C ARG A 144 -10.06 4.75 14.00
N SER A 145 -10.74 5.88 13.95
CA SER A 145 -11.57 6.37 15.05
C SER A 145 -12.75 5.44 15.34
N LEU A 146 -13.31 4.75 14.34
CA LEU A 146 -14.31 3.70 14.53
C LEU A 146 -13.74 2.45 15.20
N LYS A 147 -12.46 2.13 14.92
CA LYS A 147 -11.74 1.05 15.61
C LYS A 147 -11.46 1.39 17.07
N GLU A 148 -11.09 2.65 17.35
CA GLU A 148 -10.75 3.15 18.69
C GLU A 148 -11.98 3.67 19.46
N MET A 149 -13.17 3.69 18.85
CA MET A 149 -14.40 4.05 19.54
C MET A 149 -14.68 3.00 20.60
N PRO A 150 -14.86 3.38 21.88
CA PRO A 150 -15.29 2.45 22.89
C PRO A 150 -16.64 1.90 22.44
N LEU A 151 -16.66 0.59 22.18
CA LEU A 151 -17.90 -0.13 21.99
C LEU A 151 -18.74 0.15 23.24
N LEU A 152 -19.83 0.90 23.09
CA LEU A 152 -20.94 0.85 24.02
C LEU A 152 -21.61 -0.52 23.88
N SER A 153 -20.85 -1.56 24.22
CA SER A 153 -21.34 -2.89 24.51
C SER A 153 -21.52 -2.93 26.01
N SER A 154 -22.79 -2.92 26.41
CA SER A 154 -23.21 -3.45 27.69
C SER A 154 -22.51 -4.81 27.88
N THR A 155 -21.73 -4.86 28.95
CA THR A 155 -21.28 -6.07 29.67
C THR A 155 -20.33 -7.04 28.96
N THR A 156 -19.19 -7.22 29.65
CA THR A 156 -18.41 -8.45 29.90
C THR A 156 -17.33 -8.92 28.90
N THR A 157 -16.08 -8.72 29.40
CA THR A 157 -14.90 -9.61 29.37
C THR A 157 -14.08 -9.73 28.07
N ASP A 158 -12.96 -9.00 28.08
CA ASP A 158 -11.79 -9.11 27.22
C ASP A 158 -11.08 -10.46 27.33
N SER A 159 -10.87 -11.17 26.20
CA SER A 159 -9.76 -12.14 25.94
C SER A 159 -9.75 -12.83 24.55
N HIS A 160 -10.66 -12.55 23.60
CA HIS A 160 -10.85 -13.40 22.40
C HIS A 160 -10.49 -12.77 21.03
N GLN A 161 -9.47 -11.91 20.91
CA GLN A 161 -9.22 -11.23 19.63
C GLN A 161 -8.55 -12.08 18.53
N LEU A 162 -8.03 -13.27 18.82
CA LEU A 162 -7.55 -14.23 17.80
C LEU A 162 -8.63 -15.23 17.34
N ASP A 163 -9.72 -15.39 18.08
CA ASP A 163 -10.84 -16.28 17.72
C ASP A 163 -11.81 -15.63 16.72
N HIS A 164 -11.86 -14.30 16.62
CA HIS A 164 -12.89 -13.61 15.85
C HIS A 164 -12.82 -13.78 14.32
N GLN A 165 -11.65 -14.06 13.74
CA GLN A 165 -11.57 -14.37 12.31
C GLN A 165 -12.04 -15.79 11.98
N ILE A 166 -11.86 -16.74 12.89
CA ILE A 166 -12.37 -18.11 12.75
C ILE A 166 -13.88 -18.13 13.03
N GLN A 167 -14.34 -17.37 14.03
CA GLN A 167 -15.76 -17.29 14.40
C GLN A 167 -16.63 -16.53 13.38
N ASN A 168 -16.11 -15.56 12.64
CA ASN A 168 -16.90 -14.85 11.63
C ASN A 168 -17.23 -15.72 10.40
N ASN A 169 -16.44 -16.76 10.09
CA ASN A 169 -16.81 -17.77 9.09
C ASN A 169 -17.82 -18.80 9.63
N MET A 170 -18.00 -18.87 10.94
CA MET A 170 -18.81 -19.85 11.67
C MET A 170 -20.19 -19.29 12.07
N ARG A 171 -20.36 -17.96 12.03
CA ARG A 171 -21.63 -17.27 12.33
C ARG A 171 -22.53 -17.20 11.11
N LEU A 172 -23.79 -17.57 11.30
CA LEU A 172 -24.86 -17.39 10.31
C LEU A 172 -25.13 -15.90 10.11
N ASN A 173 -25.17 -15.46 8.86
CA ASN A 173 -25.57 -14.09 8.52
C ASN A 173 -27.11 -13.98 8.40
N ALA A 174 -27.63 -12.76 8.20
CA ALA A 174 -29.08 -12.54 8.10
C ALA A 174 -29.74 -13.35 6.96
N TYR A 175 -29.06 -13.50 5.82
CA TYR A 175 -29.53 -14.30 4.70
C TYR A 175 -29.58 -15.80 5.04
N ASP A 176 -28.57 -16.32 5.73
CA ASP A 176 -28.53 -17.73 6.16
C ASP A 176 -29.69 -18.05 7.11
N ILE A 177 -29.99 -17.12 8.03
CA ILE A 177 -31.10 -17.23 8.97
C ILE A 177 -32.44 -17.21 8.22
N ASP A 178 -32.58 -16.37 7.20
CA ASP A 178 -33.81 -16.30 6.41
C ASP A 178 -34.01 -17.58 5.59
N VAL A 179 -32.94 -18.15 5.01
CA VAL A 179 -32.99 -19.45 4.32
C VAL A 179 -33.44 -20.58 5.26
N LEU A 180 -32.97 -20.60 6.51
CA LEU A 180 -33.40 -21.58 7.52
C LEU A 180 -34.84 -21.37 7.96
N LYS A 181 -35.25 -20.12 8.21
CA LYS A 181 -36.64 -19.78 8.56
C LYS A 181 -37.60 -20.19 7.46
N ASP A 182 -37.23 -19.95 6.21
CA ASP A 182 -38.04 -20.35 5.07
C ASP A 182 -38.14 -21.88 4.99
N PHE A 183 -37.03 -22.61 5.21
CA PHE A 183 -37.06 -24.07 5.23
C PHE A 183 -37.97 -24.62 6.34
N ILE A 184 -37.93 -24.05 7.56
CA ILE A 184 -38.72 -24.50 8.71
C ILE A 184 -40.21 -24.12 8.56
N LYS A 185 -40.50 -22.87 8.19
CA LYS A 185 -41.89 -22.36 8.17
C LYS A 185 -42.68 -22.84 6.97
N GLN A 186 -42.06 -22.92 5.81
CA GLN A 186 -42.72 -23.24 4.55
C GLN A 186 -41.65 -23.57 3.50
N SER A 187 -41.29 -24.85 3.38
CA SER A 187 -40.55 -25.28 2.20
C SER A 187 -41.29 -24.78 0.96
N LYS A 188 -40.56 -24.13 0.04
CA LYS A 188 -41.09 -23.63 -1.23
C LYS A 188 -41.90 -24.68 -2.00
N SER A 189 -41.60 -25.96 -1.78
CA SER A 189 -42.30 -27.07 -2.43
C SER A 189 -43.67 -27.39 -1.84
N LYS A 190 -43.98 -27.00 -0.58
CA LYS A 190 -45.15 -27.48 0.22
C LYS A 190 -45.27 -29.01 0.32
N LYS A 191 -44.26 -29.76 -0.15
CA LYS A 191 -44.24 -31.23 -0.17
C LYS A 191 -43.51 -31.83 1.02
N ILE A 192 -42.83 -31.00 1.81
CA ILE A 192 -42.17 -31.40 3.05
C ILE A 192 -42.73 -30.58 4.21
N SER A 193 -42.86 -31.21 5.36
CA SER A 193 -43.32 -30.63 6.62
C SER A 193 -42.59 -31.28 7.79
N PHE A 194 -42.72 -30.69 8.98
CA PHE A 194 -42.29 -31.31 10.22
C PHE A 194 -43.50 -31.92 10.92
N ASP A 195 -43.38 -33.14 11.41
CA ASP A 195 -44.42 -33.81 12.20
C ASP A 195 -44.36 -33.40 13.69
N GLU A 196 -45.20 -34.03 14.53
CA GLU A 196 -45.28 -33.74 15.96
C GLU A 196 -44.00 -34.07 16.73
N ASP A 197 -43.16 -34.96 16.17
CA ASP A 197 -41.87 -35.37 16.74
C ASP A 197 -40.69 -34.55 16.14
N GLU A 198 -41.00 -33.40 15.52
CA GLU A 198 -40.03 -32.51 14.85
C GLU A 198 -39.22 -33.20 13.73
N SER A 199 -39.72 -34.31 13.18
CA SER A 199 -39.09 -35.04 12.09
C SER A 199 -39.52 -34.51 10.73
N LEU A 200 -38.58 -34.41 9.79
CA LEU A 200 -38.86 -33.97 8.43
C LEU A 200 -39.56 -35.09 7.65
N VAL A 201 -40.83 -34.87 7.29
CA VAL A 201 -41.65 -35.82 6.55
C VAL A 201 -42.08 -35.27 5.19
N ALA A 202 -42.32 -36.19 4.25
CA ALA A 202 -42.92 -35.85 2.96
C ALA A 202 -44.45 -35.76 3.12
N ALA A 203 -44.99 -34.56 3.00
CA ALA A 203 -46.44 -34.32 2.97
C ALA A 203 -47.09 -34.78 1.65
N GLN A 204 -46.30 -34.91 0.57
CA GLN A 204 -46.74 -35.35 -0.76
C GLN A 204 -45.65 -36.16 -1.47
N ALA A 205 -46.01 -36.85 -2.56
CA ALA A 205 -45.06 -37.56 -3.39
C ALA A 205 -44.00 -36.60 -4.00
N ILE A 206 -42.72 -36.90 -3.75
CA ILE A 206 -41.57 -36.14 -4.23
C ILE A 206 -41.03 -36.78 -5.50
N THR A 207 -40.92 -36.00 -6.57
CA THR A 207 -40.38 -36.50 -7.84
C THR A 207 -38.85 -36.47 -7.84
N ARG A 208 -38.23 -37.37 -8.61
CA ARG A 208 -36.77 -37.47 -8.68
C ARG A 208 -36.18 -36.17 -9.25
N HIS A 209 -35.18 -35.60 -8.57
CA HIS A 209 -34.53 -34.31 -8.89
C HIS A 209 -35.37 -33.05 -8.64
N GLU A 210 -36.46 -33.15 -7.88
CA GLU A 210 -37.21 -31.98 -7.45
C GLU A 210 -36.44 -31.17 -6.40
N VAL A 211 -36.50 -29.84 -6.50
CA VAL A 211 -35.81 -28.93 -5.57
C VAL A 211 -36.70 -28.64 -4.37
N LEU A 212 -36.26 -29.08 -3.18
CA LEU A 212 -37.05 -29.01 -1.94
C LEU A 212 -36.69 -27.84 -1.02
N SER A 213 -35.58 -27.14 -1.29
CA SER A 213 -35.09 -26.05 -0.46
C SER A 213 -34.42 -24.97 -1.29
N GLN A 214 -34.17 -23.82 -0.67
CA GLN A 214 -33.38 -22.76 -1.30
C GLN A 214 -31.90 -23.20 -1.47
N PRO A 215 -31.21 -22.70 -2.50
CA PRO A 215 -29.79 -22.95 -2.67
C PRO A 215 -29.00 -22.43 -1.47
N GLY A 216 -27.96 -23.16 -1.08
CA GLY A 216 -27.11 -22.82 0.07
C GLY A 216 -27.52 -23.45 1.41
N LEU A 217 -28.70 -24.10 1.50
CA LEU A 217 -29.12 -24.78 2.74
C LEU A 217 -28.08 -25.79 3.24
N LYS A 218 -27.48 -26.57 2.33
CA LYS A 218 -26.42 -27.54 2.67
C LYS A 218 -25.23 -26.86 3.34
N ASP A 219 -24.70 -25.80 2.74
CA ASP A 219 -23.53 -25.09 3.25
C ASP A 219 -23.80 -24.43 4.61
N ILE A 220 -25.04 -23.97 4.81
CA ILE A 220 -25.51 -23.42 6.08
C ILE A 220 -25.54 -24.52 7.17
N ILE A 221 -26.12 -25.68 6.88
CA ILE A 221 -26.18 -26.81 7.83
C ILE A 221 -24.76 -27.31 8.15
N GLU A 222 -23.88 -27.45 7.16
CA GLU A 222 -22.49 -27.86 7.37
C GLU A 222 -21.72 -26.86 8.26
N ARG A 223 -21.98 -25.56 8.09
CA ARG A 223 -21.38 -24.51 8.93
C ARG A 223 -21.88 -24.58 10.36
N ILE A 224 -23.17 -24.85 10.57
CA ILE A 224 -23.75 -25.09 11.91
C ILE A 224 -23.09 -26.33 12.54
N ILE A 225 -22.99 -27.44 11.82
CA ILE A 225 -22.37 -28.67 12.35
C ILE A 225 -20.92 -28.42 12.77
N LYS A 226 -20.13 -27.77 11.90
CA LYS A 226 -18.76 -27.34 12.23
C LYS A 226 -18.72 -26.38 13.40
N SER A 227 -19.77 -25.55 13.58
CA SER A 227 -19.83 -24.62 14.70
C SER A 227 -19.95 -25.30 16.07
N PHE A 228 -20.53 -26.49 16.11
CA PHE A 228 -20.80 -27.26 17.33
C PHE A 228 -19.92 -28.52 17.48
N THR A 229 -19.08 -28.83 16.48
CA THR A 229 -18.17 -29.98 16.54
C THR A 229 -16.78 -29.50 16.96
N PRO A 230 -16.24 -29.94 18.12
CA PRO A 230 -14.88 -29.60 18.51
C PRO A 230 -13.87 -30.18 17.51
N PRO A 231 -12.72 -29.52 17.28
CA PRO A 231 -11.70 -30.06 16.38
C PRO A 231 -11.25 -31.44 16.87
N GLU A 232 -11.28 -32.44 15.98
CA GLU A 232 -10.72 -33.76 16.26
C GLU A 232 -9.25 -33.60 16.66
N SER A 233 -8.90 -34.17 17.82
CA SER A 233 -7.54 -34.14 18.39
C SER A 233 -6.62 -35.15 17.74
#